data_AF-A0A945HT31-F1
#
_entry.id   AF-A0A945HT31-F1
#
_cell.length_a   1.000
_cell.length_b   1.000
_cell.length_c   1.000
_cell.angle_alpha   90.00
_cell.angle_beta   90.00
_cell.angle_gamma   90.00
#
_symmetry.space_group_name_H-M   'P 1'
#
loop_
_entity.id
_entity.type
_entity.pdbx_description
1 polymer ?
#
loop_
_entity_poly.entity_id
_entity_poly.type
_entity_poly.pdbx_seq_one_letter_code
_entity_poly.pdbx_strand_id
1 'polypeptide(L)'
;KDKKFFQVANENKYQTKPAIGLKVLDENVPGLGSQRQIISWAFGKEITLGDFKRFDLEGSHVVAFVTAKTEKGLLSAAKATNIVKPILMNEKKAALIAEKFDGNTLEAISKENATVIKNANGVTLKSPTLVGAGSEPKVVGAMFTAELNKVYKNITGKRGVYAFVLSNKELPAALPNYESLRKNISADRKRKTTVIYEAIKNASDVEDNRASLYTAN
;
A
#
# COMPACT_ATOMS: atom_id res chain seq x y z
N LYS A 1 25.24 -22.09 -1.90
CA LYS A 1 26.28 -21.15 -2.41
C LYS A 1 26.12 -19.77 -1.76
N ASP A 2 24.88 -19.30 -1.57
CA ASP A 2 24.53 -17.98 -1.01
C ASP A 2 25.16 -17.68 0.35
N LYS A 3 25.10 -18.63 1.31
CA LYS A 3 25.74 -18.45 2.63
C LYS A 3 27.25 -18.21 2.54
N LYS A 4 27.94 -18.79 1.55
CA LYS A 4 29.38 -18.61 1.35
C LYS A 4 29.71 -17.22 0.82
N PHE A 5 28.87 -16.63 -0.05
CA PHE A 5 29.09 -15.29 -0.58
C PHE A 5 29.04 -14.23 0.54
N PHE A 6 28.00 -14.24 1.37
CA PHE A 6 27.86 -13.30 2.48
C PHE A 6 28.91 -13.53 3.58
N GLN A 7 29.32 -14.79 3.83
CA GLN A 7 30.41 -15.11 4.75
C GLN A 7 31.74 -14.54 4.25
N VAL A 8 32.12 -14.80 3.00
CA VAL A 8 33.35 -14.29 2.40
C VAL A 8 33.35 -12.76 2.33
N ALA A 9 32.22 -12.13 2.02
CA ALA A 9 32.10 -10.68 2.03
C ALA A 9 32.33 -10.10 3.43
N ASN A 10 31.74 -10.70 4.47
CA ASN A 10 31.92 -10.27 5.86
C ASN A 10 33.35 -10.51 6.37
N GLU A 11 33.94 -11.67 6.06
CA GLU A 11 35.33 -12.01 6.42
C GLU A 11 36.33 -11.00 5.85
N ASN A 12 36.11 -10.56 4.61
CA ASN A 12 36.94 -9.56 3.94
C ASN A 12 36.49 -8.12 4.17
N LYS A 13 35.52 -7.89 5.09
CA LYS A 13 34.99 -6.56 5.46
C LYS A 13 34.40 -5.76 4.28
N TYR A 14 33.86 -6.44 3.28
CA TYR A 14 33.14 -5.81 2.18
C TYR A 14 31.70 -5.48 2.58
N GLN A 15 31.19 -4.35 2.08
CA GLN A 15 29.80 -3.94 2.29
C GLN A 15 28.88 -4.61 1.27
N THR A 16 27.97 -5.46 1.74
CA THR A 16 26.92 -6.03 0.88
C THR A 16 25.73 -5.09 0.81
N LYS A 17 25.40 -4.59 -0.38
CA LYS A 17 24.24 -3.73 -0.62
C LYS A 17 23.16 -4.50 -1.40
N PRO A 18 22.04 -4.88 -0.77
CA PRO A 18 20.98 -5.58 -1.47
C PRO A 18 20.21 -4.63 -2.40
N ALA A 19 20.14 -4.96 -3.69
CA ALA A 19 19.29 -4.28 -4.67
C ALA A 19 18.00 -5.09 -4.89
N ILE A 20 16.97 -4.80 -4.11
CA ILE A 20 15.69 -5.52 -4.16
C ILE A 20 14.73 -4.82 -5.12
N GLY A 21 14.06 -5.60 -5.98
CA GLY A 21 12.99 -5.10 -6.83
C GLY A 21 13.44 -4.44 -8.13
N LEU A 22 14.67 -4.72 -8.58
CA LEU A 22 15.14 -4.34 -9.92
C LEU A 22 14.20 -4.89 -11.01
N LYS A 23 13.96 -4.09 -12.04
CA LYS A 23 13.22 -4.45 -13.24
C LYS A 23 14.16 -4.45 -14.44
N VAL A 24 13.80 -5.21 -15.47
CA VAL A 24 14.60 -5.37 -16.69
C VAL A 24 14.83 -4.07 -17.47
N LEU A 25 14.00 -3.04 -17.27
CA LEU A 25 14.13 -1.73 -17.92
C LEU A 25 14.72 -0.65 -17.00
N ASP A 26 15.10 -0.98 -15.77
CA ASP A 26 15.70 -0.02 -14.86
C ASP A 26 17.10 0.39 -15.37
N GLU A 27 17.45 1.67 -15.21
CA GLU A 27 18.78 2.20 -15.56
C GLU A 27 19.73 2.23 -14.36
N ASN A 28 19.16 2.25 -13.15
CA ASN A 28 19.87 2.54 -11.92
C ASN A 28 19.83 1.34 -10.97
N VAL A 29 20.98 1.04 -10.37
CA VAL A 29 21.07 0.10 -9.26
C VAL A 29 21.06 0.88 -7.95
N PRO A 30 20.11 0.61 -7.02
CA PRO A 30 20.06 1.27 -5.73
C PRO A 30 21.41 1.24 -5.00
N GLY A 31 21.91 2.41 -4.61
CA GLY A 31 23.19 2.56 -3.91
C GLY A 31 24.45 2.57 -4.78
N LEU A 32 24.33 2.36 -6.10
CA LEU A 32 25.42 2.44 -7.08
C LEU A 32 25.16 3.43 -8.23
N GLY A 33 23.91 3.88 -8.41
CA GLY A 33 23.56 4.84 -9.46
C GLY A 33 23.37 4.18 -10.83
N SER A 34 23.70 4.90 -11.90
CA SER A 34 23.45 4.50 -13.30
C SER A 34 24.34 3.33 -13.72
N GLN A 35 23.82 2.11 -13.59
CA GLN A 35 24.56 0.85 -13.80
C GLN A 35 23.74 -0.16 -14.60
N ARG A 36 23.28 0.24 -15.80
CA ARG A 36 22.47 -0.60 -16.70
C ARG A 36 23.13 -1.94 -17.03
N GLN A 37 24.46 -1.98 -17.17
CA GLN A 37 25.17 -3.22 -17.52
C GLN A 37 24.97 -4.34 -16.48
N ILE A 38 24.89 -3.98 -15.19
CA ILE A 38 24.61 -4.93 -14.11
C ILE A 38 23.19 -5.49 -14.26
N ILE A 39 22.23 -4.64 -14.61
CA ILE A 39 20.82 -4.99 -14.78
C ILE A 39 20.66 -5.89 -16.02
N SER A 40 21.18 -5.48 -17.17
CA SER A 40 21.19 -6.28 -18.41
C SER A 40 21.78 -7.67 -18.18
N TRP A 41 22.92 -7.76 -17.49
CA TRP A 41 23.51 -9.06 -17.14
C TRP A 41 22.57 -9.87 -16.24
N ALA A 42 22.07 -9.31 -15.14
CA ALA A 42 21.22 -10.03 -14.18
C ALA A 42 19.92 -10.60 -14.80
N PHE A 43 19.40 -9.93 -15.84
CA PHE A 43 18.22 -10.36 -16.59
C PHE A 43 18.54 -11.16 -17.88
N GLY A 44 19.80 -11.48 -18.13
CA GLY A 44 20.20 -12.34 -19.24
C GLY A 44 19.59 -13.75 -19.15
N LYS A 45 19.34 -14.37 -20.30
CA LYS A 45 18.67 -15.69 -20.40
C LYS A 45 19.47 -16.81 -19.73
N GLU A 46 20.79 -16.75 -19.80
CA GLU A 46 21.69 -17.78 -19.27
C GLU A 46 21.92 -17.67 -17.76
N ILE A 47 21.55 -16.55 -17.14
CA ILE A 47 21.80 -16.32 -15.73
C ILE A 47 20.86 -17.18 -14.88
N THR A 48 21.37 -17.73 -13.80
CA THR A 48 20.65 -18.56 -12.83
C THR A 48 20.82 -18.02 -11.41
N LEU A 49 20.09 -18.60 -10.46
CA LEU A 49 20.22 -18.24 -9.06
C LEU A 49 21.62 -18.61 -8.55
N GLY A 50 22.29 -17.66 -7.93
CA GLY A 50 23.62 -17.83 -7.38
C GLY A 50 24.77 -17.51 -8.32
N ASP A 51 24.49 -17.06 -9.54
CA ASP A 51 25.51 -16.55 -10.44
C ASP A 51 26.05 -15.20 -9.97
N PHE A 52 27.34 -14.99 -10.22
CA PHE A 52 28.03 -13.76 -9.87
C PHE A 52 28.90 -13.27 -11.00
N LYS A 53 29.09 -11.95 -11.07
CA LYS A 53 29.98 -11.31 -12.04
C LYS A 53 30.55 -10.03 -11.44
N ARG A 54 31.82 -9.77 -11.73
CA ARG A 54 32.49 -8.51 -11.40
C ARG A 54 32.19 -7.47 -12.49
N PHE A 55 31.95 -6.25 -12.05
CA PHE A 55 31.83 -5.06 -12.88
C PHE A 55 32.81 -4.00 -12.38
N ASP A 56 33.48 -3.35 -13.32
CA ASP A 56 34.37 -2.25 -13.04
C ASP A 56 33.57 -0.95 -13.14
N LEU A 57 33.61 -0.16 -12.08
CA LEU A 57 32.97 1.15 -11.97
C LEU A 57 34.05 2.23 -12.01
N GLU A 58 33.64 3.48 -12.23
CA GLU A 58 34.57 4.60 -12.14
C GLU A 58 35.18 4.67 -10.73
N GLY A 59 36.48 4.35 -10.63
CA GLY A 59 37.23 4.33 -9.37
C GLY A 59 36.88 3.19 -8.38
N SER A 60 36.05 2.21 -8.74
CA SER A 60 35.69 1.11 -7.83
C SER A 60 35.27 -0.18 -8.55
N HIS A 61 35.05 -1.25 -7.79
CA HIS A 61 34.66 -2.55 -8.32
C HIS A 61 33.46 -3.09 -7.55
N VAL A 62 32.54 -3.72 -8.27
CA VAL A 62 31.36 -4.37 -7.66
C VAL A 62 31.28 -5.80 -8.14
N VAL A 63 31.03 -6.72 -7.21
CA VAL A 63 30.64 -8.09 -7.53
C VAL A 63 29.14 -8.20 -7.34
N ALA A 64 28.43 -8.35 -8.45
CA ALA A 64 26.99 -8.59 -8.43
C ALA A 64 26.74 -10.09 -8.25
N PHE A 65 25.73 -10.44 -7.44
CA PHE A 65 25.34 -11.82 -7.13
C PHE A 65 23.81 -11.92 -7.19
N VAL A 66 23.29 -12.87 -7.97
CA VAL A 66 21.84 -13.05 -8.15
C VAL A 66 21.27 -13.88 -7.01
N THR A 67 20.58 -13.21 -6.07
CA THR A 67 19.99 -13.86 -4.88
C THR A 67 18.60 -14.43 -5.12
N ALA A 68 17.81 -13.83 -6.01
CA ALA A 68 16.42 -14.20 -6.24
C ALA A 68 15.98 -13.83 -7.66
N LYS A 69 15.08 -14.64 -8.24
CA LYS A 69 14.35 -14.32 -9.46
C LYS A 69 12.85 -14.28 -9.16
N THR A 70 12.13 -13.38 -9.82
CA THR A 70 10.68 -13.25 -9.70
C THR A 70 10.10 -13.06 -11.09
N GLU A 71 9.11 -13.86 -11.45
CA GLU A 71 8.41 -13.72 -12.72
C GLU A 71 7.57 -12.44 -12.73
N LYS A 72 7.28 -11.93 -13.93
CA LYS A 72 6.36 -10.82 -14.11
C LYS A 72 4.96 -11.26 -13.67
N GLY A 73 4.30 -10.45 -12.85
CA GLY A 73 2.92 -10.69 -12.46
C GLY A 73 2.69 -10.41 -10.99
N LEU A 74 1.67 -11.08 -10.44
CA LEU A 74 1.33 -10.99 -9.03
C LEU A 74 2.46 -11.59 -8.17
N LEU A 75 2.63 -11.03 -6.97
CA LEU A 75 3.50 -11.60 -5.97
C LEU A 75 3.04 -13.03 -5.64
N SER A 76 3.98 -13.96 -5.51
CA SER A 76 3.66 -15.30 -5.03
C SER A 76 3.07 -15.23 -3.62
N ALA A 77 2.16 -16.16 -3.30
CA ALA A 77 1.50 -16.20 -1.99
C ALA A 77 2.51 -16.16 -0.83
N ALA A 78 3.63 -16.89 -0.93
CA ALA A 78 4.68 -16.91 0.07
C ALA A 78 5.33 -15.52 0.31
N LYS A 79 5.58 -14.74 -0.75
CA LYS A 79 6.11 -13.38 -0.64
C LYS A 79 5.04 -12.39 -0.17
N ALA A 80 3.79 -12.61 -0.59
CA ALA A 80 2.65 -11.80 -0.19
C ALA A 80 2.23 -12.04 1.27
N THR A 81 2.59 -13.17 1.90
CA THR A 81 2.24 -13.51 3.29
C THR A 81 2.54 -12.37 4.26
N ASN A 82 3.69 -11.72 4.16
CA ASN A 82 4.06 -10.63 5.08
C ASN A 82 3.16 -9.39 4.92
N ILE A 83 2.56 -9.21 3.74
CA ILE A 83 1.63 -8.11 3.44
C ILE A 83 0.20 -8.51 3.82
N VAL A 84 -0.22 -9.74 3.48
CA VAL A 84 -1.59 -10.22 3.62
C VAL A 84 -1.90 -10.66 5.06
N LYS A 85 -0.94 -11.30 5.75
CA LYS A 85 -1.12 -11.78 7.13
C LYS A 85 -1.59 -10.68 8.09
N PRO A 86 -0.99 -9.47 8.15
CA PRO A 86 -1.50 -8.43 9.05
C PRO A 86 -2.91 -7.96 8.67
N ILE A 87 -3.27 -7.94 7.39
CA ILE A 87 -4.62 -7.60 6.92
C ILE A 87 -5.63 -8.62 7.44
N LEU A 88 -5.41 -9.91 7.15
CA LEU A 88 -6.28 -10.99 7.60
C LEU A 88 -6.36 -11.10 9.12
N MET A 89 -5.25 -10.86 9.81
CA MET A 89 -5.22 -10.85 11.28
C MET A 89 -6.06 -9.69 11.83
N ASN A 90 -6.04 -8.52 11.20
CA ASN A 90 -6.90 -7.40 11.60
C ASN A 90 -8.37 -7.68 11.28
N GLU A 91 -8.69 -8.30 10.14
CA GLU A 91 -10.06 -8.72 9.80
C GLU A 91 -10.60 -9.75 10.79
N LYS A 92 -9.80 -10.76 11.15
CA LYS A 92 -10.22 -11.77 12.13
C LYS A 92 -10.39 -11.16 13.52
N LYS A 93 -9.52 -10.24 13.93
CA LYS A 93 -9.68 -9.46 15.18
C LYS A 93 -10.96 -8.63 15.14
N ALA A 94 -11.23 -7.95 14.03
CA ALA A 94 -12.45 -7.16 13.88
C ALA A 94 -13.71 -8.04 13.99
N ALA A 95 -13.72 -9.22 13.37
CA ALA A 95 -14.83 -10.17 13.51
C ALA A 95 -15.04 -10.61 14.97
N LEU A 96 -13.97 -11.00 15.67
CA LEU A 96 -14.04 -11.40 17.08
C LEU A 96 -14.48 -10.25 18.01
N ILE A 97 -14.12 -9.00 17.69
CA ILE A 97 -14.57 -7.82 18.45
C ILE A 97 -16.05 -7.54 18.14
N ALA A 98 -16.48 -7.70 16.88
CA ALA A 98 -17.87 -7.50 16.50
C ALA A 98 -18.82 -8.50 17.18
N GLU A 99 -18.36 -9.73 17.45
CA GLU A 99 -19.08 -10.71 18.28
C GLU A 99 -19.26 -10.24 19.74
N LYS A 100 -18.34 -9.43 20.27
CA LYS A 100 -18.42 -8.86 21.63
C LYS A 100 -19.20 -7.55 21.70
N PHE A 101 -19.70 -7.07 20.58
CA PHE A 101 -20.52 -5.85 20.48
C PHE A 101 -22.02 -6.20 20.60
N ASP A 102 -22.34 -7.13 21.48
CA ASP A 102 -23.72 -7.59 21.73
C ASP A 102 -24.39 -6.73 22.81
N GLY A 103 -24.72 -5.50 22.42
CA GLY A 103 -25.55 -4.60 23.21
C GLY A 103 -26.52 -3.82 22.33
N ASN A 104 -27.66 -3.43 22.92
CA ASN A 104 -28.67 -2.61 22.26
C ASN A 104 -28.44 -1.10 22.47
N THR A 105 -27.57 -0.72 23.42
CA THR A 105 -27.22 0.68 23.71
C THR A 105 -25.70 0.86 23.76
N LEU A 106 -25.24 2.10 23.60
CA LEU A 106 -23.80 2.41 23.66
C LEU A 106 -23.23 2.12 25.06
N GLU A 107 -24.01 2.32 26.10
CA GLU A 107 -23.61 2.09 27.50
C GLU A 107 -23.37 0.61 27.76
N ALA A 108 -24.27 -0.26 27.28
CA ALA A 108 -24.13 -1.71 27.39
C ALA A 108 -22.85 -2.19 26.67
N ILE A 109 -22.66 -1.77 25.41
CA ILE A 109 -21.48 -2.10 24.60
C ILE A 109 -20.20 -1.59 25.29
N SER A 110 -20.22 -0.36 25.82
CA SER A 110 -19.05 0.25 26.45
C SER A 110 -18.62 -0.49 27.72
N LYS A 111 -19.59 -0.94 28.52
CA LYS A 111 -19.35 -1.63 29.79
C LYS A 111 -18.77 -3.02 29.55
N GLU A 112 -19.34 -3.76 28.60
CA GLU A 112 -18.87 -5.10 28.23
C GLU A 112 -17.47 -5.09 27.62
N ASN A 113 -17.16 -4.05 26.83
CA ASN A 113 -15.87 -3.94 26.15
C ASN A 113 -14.85 -3.08 26.91
N ALA A 114 -15.16 -2.63 28.13
CA ALA A 114 -14.33 -1.74 28.94
C ALA A 114 -13.82 -0.50 28.17
N THR A 115 -14.71 0.14 27.41
CA THR A 115 -14.42 1.35 26.62
C THR A 115 -15.15 2.57 27.15
N VAL A 116 -14.69 3.76 26.78
CA VAL A 116 -15.30 5.03 27.16
C VAL A 116 -16.06 5.60 25.96
N ILE A 117 -17.33 5.95 26.16
CA ILE A 117 -18.14 6.65 25.16
C ILE A 117 -17.56 8.06 24.96
N LYS A 118 -17.32 8.45 23.71
CA LYS A 118 -16.78 9.77 23.36
C LYS A 118 -17.71 10.49 22.40
N ASN A 119 -17.82 11.79 22.60
CA ASN A 119 -18.53 12.67 21.66
C ASN A 119 -17.60 13.09 20.53
N ALA A 120 -18.07 12.94 19.29
CA ALA A 120 -17.37 13.37 18.09
C ALA A 120 -18.11 14.59 17.50
N ASN A 121 -17.52 15.78 17.66
CA ASN A 121 -18.08 17.03 17.18
C ASN A 121 -17.35 17.51 15.91
N GLY A 122 -18.07 18.15 14.99
CA GLY A 122 -17.48 18.75 13.78
C GLY A 122 -16.94 17.74 12.77
N VAL A 123 -17.47 16.52 12.76
CA VAL A 123 -17.03 15.45 11.85
C VAL A 123 -17.54 15.74 10.42
N THR A 124 -16.64 15.78 9.44
CA THR A 124 -17.00 16.02 8.03
C THR A 124 -16.39 14.97 7.11
N LEU A 125 -16.99 14.75 5.93
CA LEU A 125 -16.40 13.86 4.91
C LEU A 125 -15.02 14.34 4.43
N LYS A 126 -14.76 15.66 4.49
CA LYS A 126 -13.45 16.24 4.13
C LYS A 126 -12.39 16.01 5.20
N SER A 127 -12.79 15.95 6.48
CA SER A 127 -11.92 15.66 7.61
C SER A 127 -12.55 14.57 8.48
N PRO A 128 -12.45 13.29 8.07
CA PRO A 128 -13.10 12.18 8.77
C PRO A 128 -12.28 11.74 9.98
N THR A 129 -12.09 12.65 10.94
CA THR A 129 -11.28 12.40 12.15
C THR A 129 -12.19 12.27 13.36
N LEU A 130 -12.04 11.18 14.11
CA LEU A 130 -12.77 10.90 15.34
C LEU A 130 -11.86 11.14 16.55
N VAL A 131 -12.40 11.77 17.60
CA VAL A 131 -11.66 12.10 18.83
C VAL A 131 -11.12 10.82 19.47
N GLY A 132 -9.81 10.74 19.63
CA GLY A 132 -9.11 9.58 20.21
C GLY A 132 -8.92 8.37 19.29
N ALA A 133 -9.62 8.29 18.16
CA ALA A 133 -9.45 7.21 17.18
C ALA A 133 -8.67 7.65 15.93
N GLY A 134 -8.62 8.94 15.63
CA GLY A 134 -7.93 9.47 14.44
C GLY A 134 -8.79 9.35 13.18
N SER A 135 -8.14 9.27 12.02
CA SER A 135 -8.84 9.27 10.73
C SER A 135 -9.54 7.94 10.44
N GLU A 136 -10.87 7.99 10.34
CA GLU A 136 -11.77 6.84 10.13
C GLU A 136 -12.82 7.09 9.03
N PRO A 137 -12.40 7.14 7.74
CA PRO A 137 -13.30 7.50 6.62
C PRO A 137 -14.51 6.58 6.45
N LYS A 138 -14.34 5.26 6.67
CA LYS A 138 -15.44 4.29 6.53
C LYS A 138 -16.53 4.50 7.58
N VAL A 139 -16.11 4.71 8.84
CA VAL A 139 -17.03 4.93 9.97
C VAL A 139 -17.76 6.25 9.79
N VAL A 140 -17.04 7.31 9.44
CA VAL A 140 -17.63 8.63 9.17
C VAL A 140 -18.60 8.56 7.99
N GLY A 141 -18.26 7.82 6.92
CA GLY A 141 -19.18 7.57 5.81
C GLY A 141 -20.50 6.94 6.27
N ALA A 142 -20.44 5.92 7.13
CA ALA A 142 -21.63 5.30 7.71
C ALA A 142 -22.45 6.26 8.59
N MET A 143 -21.79 7.13 9.36
CA MET A 143 -22.46 8.17 10.17
C MET A 143 -23.24 9.16 9.30
N PHE A 144 -22.75 9.50 8.10
CA PHE A 144 -23.43 10.45 7.21
C PHE A 144 -24.75 9.92 6.64
N THR A 145 -24.87 8.60 6.49
CA THR A 145 -26.10 7.93 6.02
C THR A 145 -27.01 7.47 7.17
N ALA A 146 -26.59 7.63 8.42
CA ALA A 146 -27.34 7.18 9.58
C ALA A 146 -28.54 8.06 9.90
N GLU A 147 -29.56 7.43 10.46
CA GLU A 147 -30.72 8.07 11.09
C GLU A 147 -30.37 8.64 12.48
N LEU A 148 -31.05 9.73 12.86
CA LEU A 148 -30.88 10.37 14.17
C LEU A 148 -31.31 9.42 15.30
N ASN A 149 -30.59 9.48 16.43
CA ASN A 149 -30.89 8.75 17.67
C ASN A 149 -30.96 7.21 17.55
N LYS A 150 -30.47 6.65 16.44
CA LYS A 150 -30.39 5.20 16.23
C LYS A 150 -28.98 4.68 16.52
N VAL A 151 -28.92 3.53 17.19
CA VAL A 151 -27.68 2.84 17.50
C VAL A 151 -27.25 2.02 16.28
N TYR A 152 -26.05 2.31 15.78
CA TYR A 152 -25.37 1.51 14.77
C TYR A 152 -24.20 0.79 15.45
N LYS A 153 -24.09 -0.52 15.23
CA LYS A 153 -23.04 -1.37 15.82
C LYS A 153 -22.26 -2.12 14.74
N ASN A 154 -21.12 -2.70 15.13
CA ASN A 154 -20.27 -3.55 14.29
C ASN A 154 -19.71 -2.88 13.04
N ILE A 155 -19.39 -1.59 13.12
CA ILE A 155 -18.83 -0.85 11.99
C ILE A 155 -17.32 -1.02 11.99
N THR A 156 -16.80 -1.80 11.04
CA THR A 156 -15.35 -2.02 10.88
C THR A 156 -14.67 -0.78 10.28
N GLY A 157 -13.88 -0.10 11.09
CA GLY A 157 -12.99 0.99 10.69
C GLY A 157 -11.59 0.51 10.32
N LYS A 158 -10.69 1.46 10.08
CA LYS A 158 -9.27 1.22 9.78
C LYS A 158 -8.51 0.77 11.02
N ARG A 159 -8.84 1.31 12.20
CA ARG A 159 -8.10 1.05 13.45
C ARG A 159 -8.89 0.30 14.52
N GLY A 160 -10.16 0.01 14.28
CA GLY A 160 -11.01 -0.68 15.25
C GLY A 160 -12.42 -0.98 14.73
N VAL A 161 -13.25 -1.53 15.61
CA VAL A 161 -14.69 -1.71 15.40
C VAL A 161 -15.43 -0.68 16.23
N TYR A 162 -16.44 -0.06 15.63
CA TYR A 162 -17.13 1.09 16.21
C TYR A 162 -18.63 0.82 16.33
N ALA A 163 -19.20 1.38 17.39
CA ALA A 163 -20.63 1.62 17.53
C ALA A 163 -20.83 3.12 17.72
N PHE A 164 -21.91 3.65 17.16
CA PHE A 164 -22.22 5.07 17.27
C PHE A 164 -23.73 5.31 17.30
N VAL A 165 -24.09 6.46 17.85
CA VAL A 165 -25.43 7.05 17.75
C VAL A 165 -25.28 8.42 17.14
N LEU A 166 -26.11 8.75 16.16
CA LEU A 166 -26.10 10.07 15.55
C LEU A 166 -26.96 11.03 16.37
N SER A 167 -26.32 11.93 17.12
CA SER A 167 -27.02 12.90 17.98
C SER A 167 -27.56 14.11 17.21
N ASN A 168 -26.80 14.60 16.22
CA ASN A 168 -27.18 15.75 15.41
C ASN A 168 -26.64 15.62 13.99
N LYS A 169 -27.36 16.17 13.01
CA LYS A 169 -26.95 16.26 11.61
C LYS A 169 -27.29 17.64 11.05
N GLU A 170 -26.26 18.44 10.83
CA GLU A 170 -26.40 19.76 10.21
C GLU A 170 -26.39 19.62 8.69
N LEU A 171 -27.44 20.14 8.04
CA LEU A 171 -27.47 20.22 6.58
C LEU A 171 -26.60 21.39 6.12
N PRO A 172 -25.82 21.21 5.03
CA PRO A 172 -25.03 22.30 4.48
C PRO A 172 -25.95 23.40 3.95
N ALA A 173 -25.48 24.65 4.03
CA ALA A 173 -26.17 25.77 3.40
C ALA A 173 -26.30 25.53 1.88
N ALA A 174 -27.48 25.80 1.34
CA ALA A 174 -27.71 25.72 -0.10
C ALA A 174 -26.80 26.75 -0.81
N LEU A 175 -25.95 26.25 -1.71
CA LEU A 175 -25.10 27.13 -2.51
C LEU A 175 -25.93 27.79 -3.62
N PRO A 176 -25.79 29.10 -3.87
CA PRO A 176 -26.49 29.79 -4.94
C PRO A 176 -26.16 29.24 -6.34
N ASN A 177 -24.92 28.75 -6.53
CA ASN A 177 -24.51 28.04 -7.73
C ASN A 177 -23.36 27.06 -7.42
N TYR A 178 -23.20 26.07 -8.30
CA TYR A 178 -22.17 25.03 -8.19
C TYR A 178 -21.06 25.19 -9.24
N GLU A 179 -21.02 26.30 -9.99
CA GLU A 179 -20.10 26.49 -11.13
C GLU A 179 -18.63 26.45 -10.71
N SER A 180 -18.28 27.10 -9.60
CA SER A 180 -16.91 27.06 -9.06
C SER A 180 -16.47 25.66 -8.66
N LEU A 181 -17.36 24.87 -8.05
CA LEU A 181 -17.10 23.47 -7.69
C LEU A 181 -16.95 22.60 -8.95
N ARG A 182 -17.81 22.80 -9.95
CA ARG A 182 -17.74 22.11 -11.25
C ARG A 182 -16.40 22.40 -11.95
N LYS A 183 -15.96 23.65 -11.97
CA LYS A 183 -14.65 24.05 -12.54
C LYS A 183 -13.49 23.39 -11.81
N ASN A 184 -13.53 23.33 -10.47
CA ASN A 184 -12.50 22.65 -9.68
C ASN A 184 -12.43 21.14 -9.99
N ILE A 185 -13.58 20.45 -10.04
CA ILE A 185 -13.63 19.02 -10.38
C ILE A 185 -13.15 18.77 -11.81
N SER A 186 -13.54 19.63 -12.77
CA SER A 186 -13.10 19.54 -14.16
C SER A 186 -11.58 19.73 -14.28
N ALA A 187 -11.02 20.71 -13.59
CA ALA A 187 -9.59 20.95 -13.54
C ALA A 187 -8.82 19.79 -12.89
N ASP A 188 -9.34 19.22 -11.79
CA ASP A 188 -8.73 18.05 -11.14
C ASP A 188 -8.71 16.84 -12.08
N ARG A 189 -9.83 16.55 -12.75
CA ARG A 189 -9.91 15.46 -13.73
C ARG A 189 -8.93 15.63 -14.89
N LYS A 190 -8.77 16.84 -15.42
CA LYS A 190 -7.79 17.13 -16.48
C LYS A 190 -6.34 16.87 -16.06
N ARG A 191 -6.03 16.94 -14.76
CA ARG A 191 -4.68 16.64 -14.24
C ARG A 191 -4.41 15.14 -14.05
N LYS A 192 -5.44 14.28 -14.14
CA LYS A 192 -5.31 12.83 -13.95
C LYS A 192 -4.84 12.07 -15.19
N THR A 193 -4.20 12.74 -16.15
CA THR A 193 -3.72 12.13 -17.40
C THR A 193 -2.83 10.91 -17.16
N THR A 194 -1.94 10.92 -16.16
CA THR A 194 -1.10 9.76 -15.83
C THR A 194 -1.91 8.58 -15.34
N VAL A 195 -2.89 8.80 -14.46
CA VAL A 195 -3.76 7.73 -13.94
C VAL A 195 -4.61 7.14 -15.06
N ILE A 196 -5.12 7.99 -15.96
CA ILE A 196 -5.87 7.55 -17.14
C ILE A 196 -4.98 6.73 -18.07
N TYR A 197 -3.76 7.18 -18.32
CA TYR A 197 -2.79 6.45 -19.13
C TYR A 197 -2.44 5.09 -18.52
N GLU A 198 -2.17 5.03 -17.20
CA GLU A 198 -1.91 3.78 -16.49
C GLU A 198 -3.12 2.83 -16.53
N ALA A 199 -4.34 3.35 -16.37
CA ALA A 199 -5.56 2.56 -16.46
C ALA A 199 -5.75 1.96 -17.86
N ILE A 200 -5.58 2.77 -18.92
CA ILE A 200 -5.63 2.30 -20.31
C ILE A 200 -4.54 1.25 -20.54
N LYS A 201 -3.31 1.52 -20.08
CA LYS A 201 -2.19 0.58 -20.22
C LYS A 201 -2.46 -0.75 -19.51
N ASN A 202 -3.08 -0.75 -18.34
CA ASN A 202 -3.42 -1.96 -17.60
C ASN A 202 -4.62 -2.70 -18.19
N ALA A 203 -5.55 -1.99 -18.84
CA ALA A 203 -6.71 -2.57 -19.51
C ALA A 203 -6.37 -3.12 -20.91
N SER A 204 -5.32 -2.60 -21.53
CA SER A 204 -4.81 -3.09 -22.81
C SER A 204 -3.83 -4.23 -22.61
N ASP A 205 -3.87 -5.23 -23.49
CA ASP A 205 -2.87 -6.27 -23.54
C ASP A 205 -1.64 -5.76 -24.33
N VAL A 206 -0.66 -5.21 -23.60
CA VAL A 206 0.55 -4.62 -24.19
C VAL A 206 1.75 -5.50 -23.90
N GLU A 207 2.29 -6.12 -24.96
CA GLU A 207 3.58 -6.79 -24.93
C GLU A 207 4.73 -5.79 -25.12
N ASP A 208 5.52 -5.58 -24.07
CA ASP A 208 6.70 -4.70 -24.11
C ASP A 208 7.96 -5.50 -24.46
N ASN A 209 8.34 -5.46 -25.73
CA ASN A 209 9.51 -6.15 -26.25
C ASN A 209 10.83 -5.39 -26.07
N ARG A 210 10.84 -4.19 -25.46
CA ARG A 210 12.09 -3.40 -25.34
C ARG A 210 13.18 -4.11 -24.53
N ALA A 211 12.78 -4.99 -23.61
CA ALA A 211 13.72 -5.81 -22.85
C ALA A 211 14.58 -6.72 -23.73
N SER A 212 14.10 -7.15 -24.90
CA SER A 212 14.86 -8.02 -25.80
C SER A 212 16.10 -7.31 -26.38
N LEU A 213 16.03 -6.00 -26.62
CA LEU A 213 17.15 -5.19 -27.11
C LEU A 213 18.35 -5.16 -26.14
N TYR A 214 18.11 -5.42 -24.85
CA TYR A 214 19.12 -5.33 -23.80
C TYR A 214 19.54 -6.67 -23.22
N THR A 215 18.84 -7.75 -23.57
CA THR A 215 19.07 -9.12 -23.07
C THR A 215 19.35 -10.13 -24.17
N ALA A 216 19.27 -9.72 -25.45
CA ALA A 216 19.73 -10.49 -26.59
C ALA A 216 21.25 -10.34 -26.75
N ASN A 217 21.99 -11.05 -25.89
CA ASN A 217 23.32 -11.56 -26.18
C ASN A 217 23.43 -12.92 -25.51
#